data_AF-A0A085ZUL3-F1
#
_entry.id   AF-A0A085ZUL3-F1
#
_cell.length_a   1.000
_cell.length_b   1.000
_cell.length_c   1.000
_cell.angle_alpha   90.00
_cell.angle_beta   90.00
_cell.angle_gamma   90.00
#
_symmetry.space_group_name_H-M   'P 1'
#
loop_
_entity.id
_entity.type
_entity.pdbx_description
1 polymer ?
#
loop_
_entity_poly.entity_id
_entity_poly.type
_entity_poly.pdbx_seq_one_letter_code
_entity_poly.pdbx_strand_id
1 'polypeptide(L)'
;MNNIYNGFTFVKALSLNNPTGTLNNGDTEENQTEEKPFLHAVAEFRTVHKTYDGSFGFDWYRKKDNGQSYGITYKNFIKSGYKDGRTNLKPDEAINRFLDMYEEIPINLPSRKSQKERELRNYQVPYLSMFSKETVESMKLPKDIEQPQFSITLCAIVEIARNSVLEFEYDTALFDITPKTLADKSAEKGIRQSKTEEITITCKKDLDSNKEIKIYAYPQDKKYKRSLAGKITVLQNDEKVRKNVNFALVNVKTKIREEEFTGKIEPEEIDTLRKAMYQCLIVPNIFEVPLLDLTDNENFKIIKDNFGHDKYGKYICHNTAATVKWTDGGIFHTHGYTDCQDYVKKLYISKNRDFLKNTLYKNSKEKIDEQYLNNNIFTVFAFQEDSFLTYRSTTFRDNKATEGEVKDIGENTAMLFNSLHSTKRQDETSLAHEVLHGLGVYHTHIDEDPIPTPRILCTFEEKSTDNYLSYRAVEPDGMVQGEERETLWRWQWKIANINIPEIENDPK
;
A
#
# COMPACT_ATOMS: atom_id res chain seq x y z
N MET A 1 4.29 0.50 46.14
CA MET A 1 5.49 0.21 46.95
C MET A 1 6.69 0.15 46.02
N ASN A 2 7.65 1.06 46.27
CA ASN A 2 9.08 1.07 45.93
C ASN A 2 9.58 0.78 44.50
N ASN A 3 9.96 1.90 43.86
CA ASN A 3 11.18 2.17 43.07
C ASN A 3 12.31 1.11 43.12
N ILE A 4 13.01 0.94 42.00
CA ILE A 4 14.43 1.36 41.82
C ILE A 4 14.75 1.56 40.33
N TYR A 5 15.60 2.57 40.10
CA TYR A 5 16.11 3.19 38.89
C TYR A 5 17.02 2.31 38.01
N ASN A 6 17.09 2.65 36.71
CA ASN A 6 18.29 3.09 35.95
C ASN A 6 17.81 3.40 34.50
N GLY A 7 17.95 4.57 33.87
CA GLY A 7 18.97 5.60 34.01
C GLY A 7 19.99 5.47 32.89
N PHE A 8 19.65 5.84 31.64
CA PHE A 8 20.64 6.08 30.58
C PHE A 8 20.29 7.31 29.74
N THR A 9 21.26 8.22 29.74
CA THR A 9 21.29 9.58 29.23
C THR A 9 21.68 9.65 27.75
N PHE A 10 21.14 10.66 27.08
CA PHE A 10 21.49 11.14 25.75
C PHE A 10 23.01 11.17 25.48
N VAL A 11 23.45 10.51 24.41
CA VAL A 11 24.77 10.73 23.80
C VAL A 11 24.60 11.76 22.68
N LYS A 12 24.98 12.99 23.02
CA LYS A 12 25.18 14.11 22.09
C LYS A 12 26.60 13.94 21.51
N ALA A 13 26.71 13.57 20.23
CA ALA A 13 28.02 13.50 19.58
C ALA A 13 28.62 14.91 19.46
N LEU A 14 29.80 15.05 20.06
CA LEU A 14 30.64 16.23 20.08
C LEU A 14 31.24 16.48 18.68
N SER A 15 31.03 17.69 18.15
CA SER A 15 31.89 18.28 17.12
C SER A 15 32.72 19.37 17.78
N LEU A 16 34.00 19.10 17.99
CA LEU A 16 35.03 20.08 18.30
C LEU A 16 36.35 19.61 17.68
N ASN A 17 36.85 20.36 16.70
CA ASN A 17 38.22 20.89 16.71
C ASN A 17 38.42 21.85 15.52
N ASN A 18 38.51 23.14 15.85
CA ASN A 18 39.31 24.10 15.10
C ASN A 18 40.77 23.93 15.54
N PRO A 19 41.73 24.18 14.63
CA PRO A 19 42.73 25.18 14.99
C PRO A 19 42.95 26.23 13.89
N THR A 20 43.12 27.46 14.36
CA THR A 20 43.62 28.63 13.66
C THR A 20 45.02 28.42 13.08
N GLY A 21 45.26 28.89 11.85
CA GLY A 21 46.59 29.00 11.26
C GLY A 21 46.59 29.59 9.84
N THR A 22 46.77 30.91 9.77
CA THR A 22 47.43 31.72 8.71
C THR A 22 47.39 31.31 7.22
N LEU A 23 46.88 32.25 6.41
CA LEU A 23 46.96 32.33 4.95
C LEU A 23 48.39 32.17 4.41
N ASN A 24 48.54 31.36 3.35
CA ASN A 24 49.50 31.57 2.28
C ASN A 24 48.92 31.07 0.94
N ASN A 25 49.04 31.92 -0.08
CA ASN A 25 48.68 31.65 -1.47
C ASN A 25 49.59 30.58 -2.09
N GLY A 26 49.04 29.78 -2.99
CA GLY A 26 49.81 28.96 -3.93
C GLY A 26 49.06 27.69 -4.32
N ASP A 27 48.79 27.54 -5.61
CA ASP A 27 48.22 26.36 -6.25
C ASP A 27 48.82 25.05 -5.68
N THR A 28 47.99 24.06 -5.38
CA THR A 28 48.25 22.64 -5.72
C THR A 28 47.09 21.74 -5.30
N GLU A 29 46.76 20.83 -6.23
CA GLU A 29 46.27 19.47 -6.00
C GLU A 29 44.88 19.30 -5.38
N GLU A 30 43.89 19.10 -6.25
CA GLU A 30 42.74 18.23 -5.97
C GLU A 30 43.26 16.82 -5.61
N ASN A 31 43.67 16.66 -4.35
CA ASN A 31 44.01 15.36 -3.80
C ASN A 31 42.75 14.51 -3.65
N GLN A 32 42.88 13.30 -4.17
CA GLN A 32 41.91 12.23 -4.23
C GLN A 32 41.50 11.78 -2.82
N THR A 33 40.19 11.77 -2.50
CA THR A 33 39.54 10.76 -1.64
C THR A 33 38.03 11.03 -1.61
N GLU A 34 37.23 9.99 -1.90
CA GLU A 34 35.76 9.91 -2.02
C GLU A 34 35.11 10.39 -3.35
N GLU A 35 34.51 9.44 -4.07
CA GLU A 35 33.59 9.70 -5.19
C GLU A 35 32.34 10.39 -4.64
N LYS A 36 32.20 11.70 -4.84
CA LYS A 36 30.98 12.42 -4.45
C LYS A 36 29.79 11.91 -5.28
N PRO A 37 28.73 11.38 -4.65
CA PRO A 37 27.57 10.88 -5.38
C PRO A 37 26.83 12.05 -6.05
N PHE A 38 26.20 11.77 -7.19
CA PHE A 38 25.39 12.69 -7.97
C PHE A 38 26.14 13.96 -8.42
N LEU A 39 27.43 13.84 -8.72
CA LEU A 39 28.26 14.97 -9.16
C LEU A 39 28.00 15.33 -10.64
N HIS A 40 27.79 14.33 -11.49
CA HIS A 40 27.69 14.54 -12.94
C HIS A 40 26.26 14.51 -13.47
N ALA A 41 25.40 13.70 -12.83
CA ALA A 41 23.99 13.55 -13.17
C ALA A 41 23.19 13.03 -11.97
N VAL A 42 21.86 13.21 -12.05
CA VAL A 42 20.85 12.55 -11.22
C VAL A 42 19.85 11.86 -12.17
N ALA A 43 19.43 10.66 -11.80
CA ALA A 43 18.43 9.82 -12.45
C ALA A 43 17.53 9.23 -11.35
N GLU A 44 16.30 9.72 -11.25
CA GLU A 44 15.31 9.23 -10.28
C GLU A 44 14.30 8.34 -10.98
N PHE A 45 14.08 7.14 -10.46
CA PHE A 45 13.09 6.19 -11.00
C PHE A 45 11.66 6.68 -10.75
N ARG A 46 10.76 6.40 -11.68
CA ARG A 46 9.31 6.64 -11.61
C ARG A 46 8.57 5.45 -12.21
N THR A 47 7.30 5.27 -11.85
CA THR A 47 6.41 4.43 -12.65
C THR A 47 6.23 5.03 -14.04
N VAL A 48 5.80 4.24 -15.02
CA VAL A 48 5.39 4.80 -16.31
C VAL A 48 3.98 5.37 -16.16
N HIS A 49 3.80 6.63 -16.55
CA HIS A 49 2.56 7.36 -16.32
C HIS A 49 1.36 6.67 -16.99
N LYS A 50 0.27 6.47 -16.24
CA LYS A 50 -0.99 5.82 -16.66
C LYS A 50 -0.90 4.35 -17.07
N THR A 51 0.25 3.70 -16.91
CA THR A 51 0.38 2.27 -17.20
C THR A 51 0.70 1.42 -15.97
N TYR A 52 1.14 2.05 -14.89
CA TYR A 52 1.14 1.40 -13.59
C TYR A 52 -0.29 1.21 -13.11
N ASP A 53 -0.57 0.02 -12.59
CA ASP A 53 -1.90 -0.45 -12.20
C ASP A 53 -1.86 -1.17 -10.84
N GLY A 54 -0.78 -0.99 -10.08
CA GLY A 54 -0.57 -1.66 -8.79
C GLY A 54 -0.05 -3.10 -8.86
N SER A 55 0.29 -3.64 -10.03
CA SER A 55 0.75 -5.03 -10.20
C SER A 55 2.08 -5.40 -9.53
N PHE A 56 2.83 -4.41 -9.04
CA PHE A 56 4.05 -4.56 -8.24
C PHE A 56 4.17 -3.42 -7.22
N GLY A 57 4.94 -3.61 -6.15
CA GLY A 57 5.14 -2.56 -5.15
C GLY A 57 6.25 -1.61 -5.56
N PHE A 58 5.97 -0.31 -5.69
CA PHE A 58 6.99 0.70 -5.94
C PHE A 58 6.71 1.94 -5.08
N ASP A 59 7.61 2.21 -4.14
CA ASP A 59 7.49 3.31 -3.19
C ASP A 59 8.60 4.32 -3.45
N TRP A 60 8.22 5.52 -3.89
CA TRP A 60 9.12 6.64 -4.09
C TRP A 60 8.53 7.91 -3.50
N TYR A 61 9.40 8.77 -2.98
CA TYR A 61 8.98 10.06 -2.45
C TYR A 61 8.58 11.00 -3.60
N ARG A 62 7.28 11.34 -3.68
CA ARG A 62 6.72 12.20 -4.75
C ARG A 62 7.04 13.67 -4.51
N LYS A 63 8.00 14.19 -5.28
CA LYS A 63 8.41 15.60 -5.31
C LYS A 63 7.78 16.35 -6.47
N LYS A 64 8.01 17.67 -6.51
CA LYS A 64 7.61 18.52 -7.64
C LYS A 64 8.49 18.23 -8.85
N ASP A 65 8.02 17.35 -9.74
CA ASP A 65 8.72 16.96 -10.98
C ASP A 65 8.52 17.98 -12.11
N ASN A 66 8.61 19.29 -11.83
CA ASN A 66 8.48 20.39 -12.80
C ASN A 66 7.24 20.35 -13.73
N GLY A 67 6.10 19.85 -13.23
CA GLY A 67 4.86 19.79 -14.01
C GLY A 67 4.80 18.60 -14.98
N GLN A 68 5.74 17.66 -14.88
CA GLN A 68 5.71 16.37 -15.57
C GLN A 68 4.95 15.40 -14.65
N SER A 69 3.70 15.12 -15.01
CA SER A 69 2.62 14.59 -14.17
C SER A 69 2.88 13.20 -13.60
N TYR A 70 3.46 13.11 -12.41
CA TYR A 70 3.44 11.93 -11.53
C TYR A 70 2.87 12.32 -10.17
N GLY A 71 1.57 12.63 -10.17
CA GLY A 71 0.85 13.02 -8.96
C GLY A 71 1.32 14.33 -8.33
N ILE A 72 0.62 14.71 -7.27
CA ILE A 72 0.85 15.94 -6.54
C ILE A 72 1.93 15.70 -5.47
N THR A 73 2.74 16.73 -5.15
CA THR A 73 3.84 16.62 -4.17
C THR A 73 3.34 16.24 -2.78
N TYR A 74 3.86 15.17 -2.18
CA TYR A 74 3.40 14.66 -0.88
C TYR A 74 3.43 15.70 0.23
N LYS A 75 4.47 16.55 0.27
CA LYS A 75 4.59 17.65 1.25
C LYS A 75 3.34 18.53 1.35
N ASN A 76 2.57 18.68 0.26
CA ASN A 76 1.39 19.54 0.25
C ASN A 76 0.19 18.92 0.98
N PHE A 77 0.16 17.60 1.15
CA PHE A 77 -1.00 16.89 1.69
C PHE A 77 -0.72 16.11 2.97
N ILE A 78 0.54 15.91 3.37
CA ILE A 78 0.83 15.37 4.70
C ILE A 78 0.27 16.32 5.76
N LYS A 79 -0.67 15.83 6.57
CA LYS A 79 -1.34 16.59 7.64
C LYS A 79 -0.72 16.32 8.99
N SER A 80 -0.44 15.06 9.32
CA SER A 80 -0.02 14.67 10.67
C SER A 80 0.57 13.25 10.72
N GLY A 81 0.66 12.66 11.91
CA GLY A 81 1.10 11.29 12.16
C GLY A 81 1.07 10.97 13.66
N TYR A 82 1.10 9.69 14.03
CA TYR A 82 1.08 9.27 15.44
C TYR A 82 2.25 9.86 16.25
N LYS A 83 2.01 10.31 17.48
CA LYS A 83 3.09 10.70 18.40
C LYS A 83 3.11 9.86 19.67
N ASP A 84 2.07 9.96 20.48
CA ASP A 84 2.02 9.33 21.82
C ASP A 84 0.61 8.84 22.22
N GLY A 85 -0.33 8.80 21.26
CA GLY A 85 -1.73 8.45 21.50
C GLY A 85 -2.52 9.52 22.27
N ARG A 86 -1.91 10.67 22.59
CA ARG A 86 -2.57 11.81 23.26
C ARG A 86 -2.52 13.06 22.40
N THR A 87 -1.50 13.17 21.57
CA THR A 87 -1.25 14.24 20.62
C THR A 87 -0.76 13.66 19.31
N ASN A 88 -0.88 14.44 18.24
CA ASN A 88 -0.34 14.07 16.93
C ASN A 88 0.92 14.88 16.60
N LEU A 89 1.68 14.41 15.62
CA LEU A 89 2.78 15.17 15.06
C LEU A 89 2.29 16.44 14.37
N LYS A 90 3.10 17.49 14.47
CA LYS A 90 2.92 18.66 13.61
C LYS A 90 3.23 18.30 12.15
N PRO A 91 2.67 19.01 11.15
CA PRO A 91 2.92 18.73 9.74
C PRO A 91 4.42 18.58 9.39
N ASP A 92 5.28 19.50 9.85
CA ASP A 92 6.72 19.43 9.58
C ASP A 92 7.40 18.20 10.23
N GLU A 93 6.97 17.81 11.43
CA GLU A 93 7.46 16.61 12.12
C GLU A 93 7.02 15.34 11.36
N ALA A 94 5.78 15.32 10.85
CA ALA A 94 5.26 14.23 10.05
C ALA A 94 5.97 14.10 8.69
N ILE A 95 6.24 15.23 8.02
CA ILE A 95 7.02 15.26 6.77
C ILE A 95 8.42 14.70 7.00
N ASN A 96 9.12 15.15 8.06
CA ASN A 96 10.45 14.64 8.37
C ASN A 96 10.43 13.15 8.67
N ARG A 97 9.47 12.67 9.47
CA ARG A 97 9.35 11.23 9.74
C ARG A 97 9.02 10.41 8.50
N PHE A 98 8.26 10.97 7.56
CA PHE A 98 7.99 10.31 6.28
C PHE A 98 9.26 10.24 5.41
N LEU A 99 10.07 11.30 5.38
CA LEU A 99 11.36 11.33 4.69
C LEU A 99 12.37 10.35 5.31
N ASP A 100 12.39 10.22 6.64
CA ASP A 100 13.27 9.31 7.36
C ASP A 100 13.07 7.84 6.95
N MET A 101 11.93 7.48 6.34
CA MET A 101 11.66 6.12 5.84
C MET A 101 12.45 5.77 4.57
N TYR A 102 13.07 6.76 3.93
CA TYR A 102 13.87 6.59 2.73
C TYR A 102 15.35 6.75 3.06
N GLU A 103 16.21 5.96 2.42
CA GLU A 103 17.63 6.30 2.38
C GLU A 103 17.81 7.62 1.63
N GLU A 104 18.41 8.61 2.29
CA GLU A 104 18.71 9.90 1.71
C GLU A 104 20.18 10.00 1.31
N ILE A 105 20.44 10.34 0.05
CA ILE A 105 21.80 10.58 -0.44
C ILE A 105 21.93 12.04 -0.93
N PRO A 106 22.91 12.82 -0.42
CA PRO A 106 23.09 14.20 -0.86
C PRO A 106 23.44 14.32 -2.36
N ILE A 107 22.70 15.19 -3.06
CA ILE A 107 22.92 15.50 -4.48
C ILE A 107 24.00 16.58 -4.61
N ASN A 108 25.15 16.23 -5.19
CA ASN A 108 26.29 17.12 -5.37
C ASN A 108 26.37 17.79 -6.76
N LEU A 109 25.24 17.90 -7.47
CA LEU A 109 25.18 18.53 -8.79
C LEU A 109 25.69 19.99 -8.73
N PRO A 110 26.74 20.35 -9.50
CA PRO A 110 27.26 21.71 -9.56
C PRO A 110 26.21 22.63 -10.20
N SER A 111 25.73 23.62 -9.44
CA SER A 111 24.66 24.49 -9.92
C SER A 111 25.15 25.41 -11.05
N ARG A 112 24.32 25.58 -12.08
CA ARG A 112 24.43 26.73 -12.98
C ARG A 112 23.53 27.86 -12.46
N LYS A 113 23.93 28.51 -11.35
CA LYS A 113 23.35 29.75 -10.76
C LYS A 113 21.81 29.74 -10.61
N SER A 114 21.24 29.46 -9.44
CA SER A 114 21.09 30.46 -8.37
C SER A 114 20.79 29.79 -7.01
N GLN A 115 21.01 30.54 -5.93
CA GLN A 115 21.25 30.07 -4.56
C GLN A 115 19.96 29.86 -3.72
N LYS A 116 18.76 29.87 -4.32
CA LYS A 116 17.47 29.93 -3.60
C LYS A 116 16.66 28.63 -3.52
N GLU A 117 17.08 27.52 -4.13
CA GLU A 117 16.37 26.22 -4.08
C GLU A 117 17.27 25.13 -3.46
N ARG A 118 17.76 25.38 -2.24
CA ARG A 118 18.65 24.47 -1.52
C ARG A 118 17.93 23.44 -0.66
N GLU A 119 16.61 23.55 -0.49
CA GLU A 119 15.79 22.63 0.30
C GLU A 119 15.45 21.30 -0.41
N LEU A 120 15.89 21.09 -1.66
CA LEU A 120 15.46 20.00 -2.57
C LEU A 120 16.54 18.98 -2.97
N ARG A 121 17.74 19.00 -2.37
CA ARG A 121 18.92 18.30 -2.91
C ARG A 121 19.27 16.95 -2.28
N ASN A 122 18.31 16.22 -1.72
CA ASN A 122 18.56 14.83 -1.33
C ASN A 122 17.87 13.89 -2.30
N TYR A 123 18.54 12.81 -2.68
CA TYR A 123 17.96 11.70 -3.42
C TYR A 123 17.33 10.74 -2.41
N GLN A 124 16.01 10.60 -2.41
CA GLN A 124 15.32 9.56 -1.64
C GLN A 124 15.32 8.29 -2.48
N VAL A 125 16.03 7.26 -2.01
CA VAL A 125 16.13 5.98 -2.71
C VAL A 125 14.78 5.28 -2.70
N PRO A 126 14.16 5.00 -3.86
CA PRO A 126 12.91 4.27 -3.92
C PRO A 126 13.08 2.79 -3.58
N TYR A 127 11.98 2.17 -3.18
CA TYR A 127 11.88 0.73 -2.89
C TYR A 127 11.04 0.02 -3.94
N LEU A 128 11.47 -1.17 -4.33
CA LEU A 128 10.79 -2.05 -5.28
C LEU A 128 10.50 -3.40 -4.63
N SER A 129 9.25 -3.81 -4.64
CA SER A 129 8.76 -5.12 -4.23
C SER A 129 8.20 -5.85 -5.46
N MET A 130 8.82 -6.98 -5.79
CA MET A 130 8.46 -7.81 -6.94
C MET A 130 8.86 -9.26 -6.68
N PHE A 131 8.28 -10.19 -7.42
CA PHE A 131 8.62 -11.61 -7.33
C PHE A 131 9.78 -11.95 -8.28
N SER A 132 10.37 -13.13 -8.10
CA SER A 132 11.35 -13.67 -9.05
C SER A 132 10.68 -14.54 -10.11
N LYS A 133 11.32 -14.64 -11.28
CA LYS A 133 10.87 -15.49 -12.38
C LYS A 133 10.75 -16.95 -11.94
N GLU A 134 11.76 -17.48 -11.25
CA GLU A 134 11.74 -18.87 -10.77
C GLU A 134 10.54 -19.14 -9.84
N THR A 135 10.22 -18.19 -8.97
CA THR A 135 9.09 -18.33 -8.05
C THR A 135 7.77 -18.29 -8.81
N VAL A 136 7.55 -17.29 -9.67
CA VAL A 136 6.30 -17.16 -10.44
C VAL A 136 6.07 -18.39 -11.34
N GLU A 137 7.10 -18.85 -12.04
CA GLU A 137 7.02 -20.06 -12.87
C GLU A 137 6.74 -21.34 -12.03
N SER A 138 7.21 -21.39 -10.78
CA SER A 138 6.96 -22.51 -9.88
C SER A 138 5.52 -22.56 -9.33
N MET A 139 4.83 -21.42 -9.23
CA MET A 139 3.48 -21.36 -8.67
C MET A 139 2.44 -22.06 -9.57
N LYS A 140 2.71 -22.18 -10.87
CA LYS A 140 1.83 -22.83 -11.87
C LYS A 140 0.39 -22.30 -11.82
N LEU A 141 0.24 -21.01 -11.57
CA LEU A 141 -1.06 -20.35 -11.54
C LEU A 141 -1.72 -20.39 -12.94
N PRO A 142 -3.05 -20.49 -13.02
CA PRO A 142 -3.79 -20.40 -14.29
C PRO A 142 -3.46 -19.11 -15.06
N LYS A 143 -3.41 -19.18 -16.39
CA LYS A 143 -2.99 -18.02 -17.22
C LYS A 143 -4.00 -16.87 -17.24
N ASP A 144 -5.24 -17.17 -16.92
CA ASP A 144 -6.39 -16.27 -16.86
C ASP A 144 -6.48 -15.51 -15.54
N ILE A 145 -5.58 -15.76 -14.59
CA ILE A 145 -5.53 -15.04 -13.32
C ILE A 145 -4.33 -14.09 -13.25
N GLU A 146 -4.51 -12.96 -12.57
CA GLU A 146 -3.46 -11.97 -12.33
C GLU A 146 -2.24 -12.61 -11.65
N GLN A 147 -1.08 -12.49 -12.32
CA GLN A 147 0.17 -13.12 -11.91
C GLN A 147 1.03 -12.14 -11.11
N PRO A 148 1.81 -12.62 -10.13
CA PRO A 148 2.83 -11.79 -9.53
C PRO A 148 3.86 -11.37 -10.60
N GLN A 149 4.22 -10.09 -10.64
CA GLN A 149 5.16 -9.58 -11.62
C GLN A 149 6.61 -9.90 -11.22
N PHE A 150 7.34 -10.53 -12.14
CA PHE A 150 8.79 -10.71 -12.06
C PHE A 150 9.57 -9.88 -13.09
N SER A 151 8.85 -9.23 -14.01
CA SER A 151 9.39 -8.29 -14.98
C SER A 151 8.52 -7.05 -14.98
N ILE A 152 9.09 -5.91 -14.63
CA ILE A 152 8.36 -4.66 -14.44
C ILE A 152 8.99 -3.57 -15.30
N THR A 153 8.20 -2.55 -15.64
CA THR A 153 8.66 -1.41 -16.42
C THR A 153 8.55 -0.13 -15.61
N LEU A 154 9.67 0.57 -15.48
CA LEU A 154 9.77 1.90 -14.89
C LEU A 154 10.20 2.91 -15.97
N CYS A 155 10.18 4.18 -15.62
CA CYS A 155 10.90 5.21 -16.34
C CYS A 155 11.81 5.98 -15.37
N ALA A 156 12.45 7.05 -15.84
CA ALA A 156 13.24 7.92 -15.00
C ALA A 156 13.11 9.38 -15.41
N ILE A 157 13.27 10.27 -14.43
CA ILE A 157 13.58 11.69 -14.66
C ILE A 157 15.07 11.91 -14.44
N VAL A 158 15.67 12.80 -15.22
CA VAL A 158 17.11 13.03 -15.25
C VAL A 158 17.48 14.51 -15.22
N GLU A 159 18.57 14.83 -14.54
CA GLU A 159 19.28 16.10 -14.64
C GLU A 159 20.77 15.79 -14.90
N ILE A 160 21.35 16.34 -15.97
CA ILE A 160 22.74 16.07 -16.35
C ILE A 160 23.52 17.38 -16.32
N ALA A 161 24.44 17.51 -15.38
CA ALA A 161 25.32 18.68 -15.29
C ALA A 161 26.52 18.58 -16.24
N ARG A 162 26.96 17.36 -16.55
CA ARG A 162 28.12 17.07 -17.39
C ARG A 162 27.81 15.95 -18.37
N ASN A 163 28.16 16.12 -19.65
CA ASN A 163 27.97 15.08 -20.66
C ASN A 163 28.53 13.74 -20.18
N SER A 164 27.65 12.76 -20.02
CA SER A 164 27.97 11.48 -19.38
C SER A 164 27.15 10.37 -20.02
N VAL A 165 27.69 9.16 -20.06
CA VAL A 165 26.89 7.95 -20.31
C VAL A 165 26.31 7.50 -18.97
N LEU A 166 25.00 7.28 -18.91
CA LEU A 166 24.33 6.76 -17.72
C LEU A 166 24.12 5.25 -17.88
N GLU A 167 24.81 4.45 -17.09
CA GLU A 167 24.85 2.98 -17.22
C GLU A 167 24.40 2.31 -15.91
N PHE A 168 23.63 1.23 -16.05
CA PHE A 168 23.14 0.45 -14.91
C PHE A 168 24.22 -0.50 -14.39
N GLU A 169 24.41 -0.54 -13.07
CA GLU A 169 25.26 -1.49 -12.35
C GLU A 169 24.41 -2.28 -11.35
N TYR A 170 24.41 -3.61 -11.49
CA TYR A 170 23.60 -4.55 -10.73
C TYR A 170 24.17 -5.98 -10.85
N ASP A 171 23.69 -6.89 -10.00
CA ASP A 171 24.03 -8.31 -10.09
C ASP A 171 23.34 -8.95 -11.31
N THR A 172 24.13 -9.21 -12.36
CA THR A 172 23.65 -9.82 -13.60
C THR A 172 23.34 -11.30 -13.47
N ALA A 173 23.60 -11.96 -12.34
CA ALA A 173 23.08 -13.29 -12.06
C ALA A 173 21.63 -13.24 -11.54
N LEU A 174 21.26 -12.15 -10.86
CA LEU A 174 19.95 -11.95 -10.24
C LEU A 174 18.99 -11.16 -11.12
N PHE A 175 19.48 -10.16 -11.86
CA PHE A 175 18.64 -9.26 -12.66
C PHE A 175 18.99 -9.27 -14.15
N ASP A 176 18.02 -8.87 -14.97
CA ASP A 176 18.25 -8.37 -16.31
C ASP A 176 17.56 -7.01 -16.45
N ILE A 177 18.29 -6.01 -16.95
CA ILE A 177 17.77 -4.65 -17.15
C ILE A 177 17.93 -4.25 -18.60
N THR A 178 16.86 -3.72 -19.20
CA THR A 178 16.86 -3.23 -20.58
C THR A 178 16.24 -1.84 -20.66
N PRO A 179 16.89 -0.86 -21.30
CA PRO A 179 18.23 -0.92 -21.90
C PRO A 179 19.35 -0.91 -20.83
N LYS A 180 20.57 -1.29 -21.23
CA LYS A 180 21.77 -1.27 -20.33
C LYS A 180 22.27 0.14 -20.00
N THR A 181 21.87 1.14 -20.77
CA THR A 181 22.21 2.55 -20.58
C THR A 181 21.00 3.43 -20.87
N LEU A 182 20.86 4.56 -20.19
CA LEU A 182 19.89 5.58 -20.59
C LEU A 182 20.35 6.29 -21.86
N ALA A 183 19.40 6.69 -22.71
CA ALA A 183 19.68 7.40 -23.95
C ALA A 183 20.17 8.86 -23.73
N ASP A 184 20.04 9.37 -22.51
CA ASP A 184 20.49 10.69 -22.10
C ASP A 184 22.01 10.78 -22.00
N LYS A 185 22.62 11.69 -22.78
CA LYS A 185 24.08 11.87 -22.85
C LYS A 185 24.57 13.30 -22.65
N SER A 186 23.70 14.28 -22.88
CA SER A 186 24.07 15.69 -22.96
C SER A 186 23.70 16.43 -21.69
N ALA A 187 24.58 17.35 -21.28
CA ALA A 187 24.30 18.29 -20.22
C ALA A 187 23.21 19.27 -20.66
N GLU A 188 22.08 19.23 -19.98
CA GLU A 188 20.89 20.02 -20.26
C GLU A 188 20.43 20.67 -18.95
N LYS A 189 19.78 21.84 -19.04
CA LYS A 189 19.35 22.56 -17.83
C LYS A 189 18.09 21.93 -17.25
N GLY A 190 18.11 21.66 -15.95
CA GLY A 190 16.95 21.24 -15.17
C GLY A 190 16.59 19.76 -15.31
N ILE A 191 15.68 19.35 -14.43
CA ILE A 191 15.10 18.01 -14.38
C ILE A 191 14.10 17.85 -15.53
N ARG A 192 14.15 16.69 -16.21
CA ARG A 192 13.25 16.32 -17.31
C ARG A 192 13.06 14.81 -17.39
N GLN A 193 12.02 14.34 -18.06
CA GLN A 193 11.84 12.93 -18.42
C GLN A 193 13.05 12.43 -19.23
N SER A 194 13.51 11.23 -18.91
CA SER A 194 14.55 10.54 -19.67
C SER A 194 14.10 10.30 -21.11
N LYS A 195 15.06 10.33 -22.05
CA LYS A 195 14.85 9.89 -23.44
C LYS A 195 14.66 8.38 -23.54
N THR A 196 14.97 7.64 -22.47
CA THR A 196 14.58 6.24 -22.31
C THR A 196 13.20 6.21 -21.65
N GLU A 197 12.17 5.97 -22.46
CA GLU A 197 10.78 5.95 -22.01
C GLU A 197 10.49 4.77 -21.08
N GLU A 198 11.14 3.62 -21.33
CA GLU A 198 10.94 2.38 -20.60
C GLU A 198 12.26 1.76 -20.15
N ILE A 199 12.31 1.38 -18.88
CA ILE A 199 13.37 0.65 -18.21
C ILE A 199 12.72 -0.64 -17.68
N THR A 200 12.93 -1.74 -18.36
CA THR A 200 12.46 -3.05 -17.91
C THR A 200 13.46 -3.65 -16.93
N ILE A 201 12.98 -4.03 -15.75
CA ILE A 201 13.74 -4.76 -14.73
C ILE A 201 13.11 -6.15 -14.57
N THR A 202 13.88 -7.19 -14.86
CA THR A 202 13.49 -8.59 -14.66
C THR A 202 14.26 -9.19 -13.50
N CYS A 203 13.56 -9.68 -12.48
CA CYS A 203 14.14 -10.44 -11.37
C CYS A 203 14.13 -11.93 -11.74
N LYS A 204 15.33 -12.51 -11.89
CA LYS A 204 15.49 -13.88 -12.40
C LYS A 204 15.41 -14.93 -11.31
N LYS A 205 15.90 -14.60 -10.11
CA LYS A 205 16.04 -15.49 -8.96
C LYS A 205 15.61 -14.80 -7.68
N ASP A 206 15.21 -15.59 -6.69
CA ASP A 206 14.91 -15.14 -5.35
C ASP A 206 16.10 -14.37 -4.75
N LEU A 207 15.76 -13.31 -4.04
CA LEU A 207 16.69 -12.44 -3.36
C LEU A 207 16.66 -12.81 -1.88
N ASP A 208 17.81 -13.22 -1.36
CA ASP A 208 18.05 -13.60 0.05
C ASP A 208 18.33 -12.41 0.97
N SER A 209 18.45 -11.22 0.39
CA SER A 209 18.56 -9.93 1.05
C SER A 209 18.05 -8.86 0.09
N ASN A 210 17.84 -7.65 0.61
CA ASN A 210 17.67 -6.49 -0.26
C ASN A 210 18.89 -6.37 -1.20
N LYS A 211 18.64 -6.05 -2.47
CA LYS A 211 19.68 -5.79 -3.48
C LYS A 211 19.50 -4.39 -4.04
N GLU A 212 20.57 -3.87 -4.62
CA GLU A 212 20.59 -2.52 -5.18
C GLU A 212 20.77 -2.58 -6.69
N ILE A 213 20.03 -1.74 -7.41
CA ILE A 213 20.31 -1.40 -8.80
C ILE A 213 20.76 0.05 -8.81
N LYS A 214 21.97 0.29 -9.31
CA LYS A 214 22.58 1.63 -9.38
C LYS A 214 22.65 2.10 -10.82
N ILE A 215 22.61 3.41 -11.00
CA ILE A 215 22.98 4.07 -12.25
C ILE A 215 24.24 4.86 -11.96
N TYR A 216 25.29 4.65 -12.75
CA TYR A 216 26.51 5.46 -12.71
C TYR A 216 26.58 6.38 -13.91
N ALA A 217 26.97 7.62 -13.67
CA ALA A 217 27.33 8.57 -14.71
C ALA A 217 28.82 8.47 -15.01
N TYR A 218 29.15 8.14 -16.26
CA TYR A 218 30.51 8.11 -16.79
C TYR A 218 30.75 9.35 -17.66
N PRO A 219 31.45 10.38 -17.15
CA PRO A 219 31.74 11.57 -17.92
C PRO A 219 32.47 11.25 -19.22
N GLN A 220 32.08 11.92 -20.31
CA GLN A 220 32.82 11.82 -21.57
C GLN A 220 34.24 12.39 -21.46
N ASP A 221 34.41 13.38 -20.58
CA ASP A 221 35.73 13.89 -20.21
C ASP A 221 36.39 12.95 -19.19
N LYS A 222 37.36 12.15 -19.67
CA LYS A 222 38.10 11.15 -18.91
C LYS A 222 38.89 11.70 -17.72
N LYS A 223 38.98 13.03 -17.55
CA LYS A 223 39.58 13.66 -16.36
C LYS A 223 38.77 13.42 -15.09
N TYR A 224 37.46 13.17 -15.23
CA TYR A 224 36.57 12.99 -14.09
C TYR A 224 36.27 11.51 -13.86
N LYS A 225 36.30 11.09 -12.59
CA LYS A 225 35.82 9.77 -12.18
C LYS A 225 34.30 9.67 -12.37
N ARG A 226 33.80 8.44 -12.49
CA ARG A 226 32.35 8.18 -12.47
C ARG A 226 31.73 8.67 -11.16
N SER A 227 30.43 8.94 -11.16
CA SER A 227 29.68 9.23 -9.94
C SER A 227 28.37 8.45 -9.94
N LEU A 228 27.88 8.06 -8.76
CA LEU A 228 26.50 7.58 -8.62
C LEU A 228 25.55 8.61 -9.22
N ALA A 229 24.56 8.18 -9.98
CA ALA A 229 23.57 9.02 -10.61
C ALA A 229 22.14 8.59 -10.25
N GLY A 230 21.91 7.34 -9.87
CA GLY A 230 20.61 6.85 -9.40
C GLY A 230 20.78 5.56 -8.61
N LYS A 231 19.81 5.24 -7.76
CA LYS A 231 19.78 4.02 -6.97
C LYS A 231 18.34 3.60 -6.71
N ILE A 232 18.04 2.32 -6.75
CA ILE A 232 16.78 1.73 -6.28
C ILE A 232 17.08 0.50 -5.46
N THR A 233 16.34 0.30 -4.37
CA THR A 233 16.46 -0.87 -3.50
C THR A 233 15.37 -1.88 -3.85
N VAL A 234 15.76 -3.07 -4.31
CA VAL A 234 14.83 -4.19 -4.53
C VAL A 234 14.79 -5.03 -3.26
N LEU A 235 13.60 -5.23 -2.70
CA LEU A 235 13.43 -5.93 -1.43
C LEU A 235 13.76 -7.43 -1.55
N GLN A 236 14.24 -8.00 -0.43
CA GLN A 236 14.30 -9.45 -0.25
C GLN A 236 12.94 -10.07 -0.58
N ASN A 237 12.93 -11.11 -1.42
CA ASN A 237 11.69 -11.69 -1.92
C ASN A 237 11.66 -13.22 -1.89
N ASP A 238 12.62 -13.86 -1.21
CA ASP A 238 12.71 -15.32 -1.05
C ASP A 238 11.56 -15.93 -0.23
N GLU A 239 11.55 -17.25 -0.10
CA GLU A 239 10.54 -18.02 0.64
C GLU A 239 10.42 -17.66 2.12
N LYS A 240 11.43 -17.02 2.72
CA LYS A 240 11.39 -16.61 4.14
C LYS A 240 10.57 -15.35 4.31
N VAL A 241 10.55 -14.48 3.29
CA VAL A 241 9.82 -13.21 3.29
C VAL A 241 8.42 -13.37 2.71
N ARG A 242 8.25 -14.21 1.68
CA ARG A 242 6.93 -14.44 1.08
C ARG A 242 5.97 -15.03 2.10
N LYS A 243 4.72 -14.56 2.06
CA LYS A 243 3.65 -15.02 2.95
C LYS A 243 2.50 -15.59 2.11
N ASN A 244 1.96 -16.72 2.51
CA ASN A 244 0.72 -17.24 1.93
C ASN A 244 -0.46 -16.86 2.83
N VAL A 245 -1.56 -16.40 2.24
CA VAL A 245 -2.81 -16.14 2.98
C VAL A 245 -3.94 -16.92 2.31
N ASN A 246 -4.65 -17.71 3.10
CA ASN A 246 -5.80 -18.48 2.64
C ASN A 246 -7.06 -17.61 2.68
N PHE A 247 -7.76 -17.51 1.56
CA PHE A 247 -8.97 -16.71 1.41
C PHE A 247 -10.19 -17.58 1.11
N ALA A 248 -11.25 -17.38 1.88
CA ALA A 248 -12.60 -17.85 1.57
C ALA A 248 -13.46 -16.65 1.18
N LEU A 249 -13.70 -16.52 -0.13
CA LEU A 249 -14.55 -15.49 -0.71
C LEU A 249 -15.98 -16.04 -0.85
N VAL A 250 -16.85 -15.70 0.08
CA VAL A 250 -18.14 -16.35 0.29
C VAL A 250 -19.28 -15.48 -0.24
N ASN A 251 -19.96 -15.96 -1.29
CA ASN A 251 -21.23 -15.40 -1.72
C ASN A 251 -22.31 -15.74 -0.70
N VAL A 252 -23.05 -14.73 -0.22
CA VAL A 252 -24.12 -14.90 0.76
C VAL A 252 -25.47 -14.79 0.06
N LYS A 253 -26.34 -15.77 0.31
CA LYS A 253 -27.72 -15.78 -0.16
C LYS A 253 -28.66 -15.42 0.97
N THR A 254 -29.56 -14.48 0.73
CA THR A 254 -30.48 -13.89 1.70
C THR A 254 -31.90 -13.86 1.15
N LYS A 255 -32.87 -13.80 2.06
CA LYS A 255 -34.29 -13.57 1.75
C LYS A 255 -34.85 -12.62 2.79
N ILE A 256 -34.44 -11.35 2.71
CA ILE A 256 -34.76 -10.36 3.75
C ILE A 256 -36.25 -10.03 3.75
N ARG A 257 -36.88 -9.95 2.58
CA ARG A 257 -38.35 -9.85 2.45
C ARG A 257 -38.87 -11.11 1.74
N GLU A 258 -39.54 -10.93 0.61
CA GLU A 258 -40.07 -12.05 -0.19
C GLU A 258 -39.14 -12.48 -1.33
N GLU A 259 -38.17 -11.64 -1.68
CA GLU A 259 -37.22 -11.89 -2.77
C GLU A 259 -35.90 -12.45 -2.24
N GLU A 260 -35.33 -13.37 -3.03
CA GLU A 260 -34.03 -13.97 -2.76
C GLU A 260 -32.94 -13.23 -3.52
N PHE A 261 -31.86 -12.92 -2.82
CA PHE A 261 -30.71 -12.22 -3.37
C PHE A 261 -29.44 -13.00 -3.07
N THR A 262 -28.41 -12.81 -3.88
CA THR A 262 -27.10 -13.44 -3.68
C THR A 262 -26.02 -12.44 -4.00
N GLY A 263 -25.25 -12.08 -2.97
CA GLY A 263 -24.08 -11.23 -3.15
C GLY A 263 -23.03 -11.91 -4.02
N LYS A 264 -22.25 -11.09 -4.71
CA LYS A 264 -21.19 -11.54 -5.62
C LYS A 264 -19.91 -10.77 -5.37
N ILE A 265 -18.79 -11.43 -5.63
CA ILE A 265 -17.47 -10.82 -5.72
C ILE A 265 -17.07 -10.90 -7.18
N GLU A 266 -16.84 -9.76 -7.81
CA GLU A 266 -16.54 -9.68 -9.23
C GLU A 266 -15.06 -10.05 -9.50
N PRO A 267 -14.74 -10.62 -10.67
CA PRO A 267 -13.36 -10.99 -11.01
C PRO A 267 -12.36 -9.83 -10.89
N GLU A 268 -12.77 -8.62 -11.26
CA GLU A 268 -11.93 -7.41 -11.21
C GLU A 268 -11.54 -7.04 -9.77
N GLU A 269 -12.40 -7.32 -8.79
CA GLU A 269 -12.08 -7.14 -7.36
C GLU A 269 -11.04 -8.15 -6.90
N ILE A 270 -11.12 -9.39 -7.40
CA ILE A 270 -10.15 -10.45 -7.09
C ILE A 270 -8.79 -10.12 -7.69
N ASP A 271 -8.75 -9.60 -8.91
CA ASP A 271 -7.50 -9.18 -9.53
C ASP A 271 -6.90 -7.97 -8.82
N THR A 272 -7.71 -6.99 -8.45
CA THR A 272 -7.26 -5.87 -7.59
C THR A 272 -6.71 -6.36 -6.25
N LEU A 273 -7.39 -7.32 -5.59
CA LEU A 273 -6.89 -7.94 -4.36
C LEU A 273 -5.52 -8.59 -4.60
N ARG A 274 -5.35 -9.35 -5.68
CA ARG A 274 -4.06 -9.97 -6.02
C ARG A 274 -2.95 -8.94 -6.19
N LYS A 275 -3.19 -7.88 -6.96
CA LYS A 275 -2.23 -6.79 -7.17
C LYS A 275 -1.78 -6.19 -5.84
N ALA A 276 -2.74 -5.81 -4.97
CA ALA A 276 -2.45 -5.29 -3.64
C ALA A 276 -1.63 -6.28 -2.78
N MET A 277 -1.96 -7.57 -2.81
CA MET A 277 -1.21 -8.59 -2.06
C MET A 277 0.22 -8.79 -2.59
N TYR A 278 0.41 -8.72 -3.91
CA TYR A 278 1.73 -8.90 -4.52
C TYR A 278 2.69 -7.76 -4.17
N GLN A 279 2.22 -6.53 -3.99
CA GLN A 279 3.07 -5.44 -3.46
C GLN A 279 3.68 -5.79 -2.09
N CYS A 280 2.94 -6.55 -1.29
CA CYS A 280 3.33 -6.99 0.06
C CYS A 280 4.06 -8.34 0.07
N LEU A 281 4.41 -8.92 -1.09
CA LEU A 281 4.95 -10.28 -1.21
C LEU A 281 4.03 -11.34 -0.58
N ILE A 282 2.71 -11.10 -0.63
CA ILE A 282 1.68 -12.04 -0.20
C ILE A 282 1.15 -12.79 -1.42
N VAL A 283 1.12 -14.11 -1.34
CA VAL A 283 0.47 -14.98 -2.32
C VAL A 283 -0.94 -15.31 -1.79
N PRO A 284 -2.00 -14.78 -2.42
CA PRO A 284 -3.37 -15.09 -2.00
C PRO A 284 -3.78 -16.47 -2.52
N ASN A 285 -3.94 -17.43 -1.61
CA ASN A 285 -4.52 -18.73 -1.90
C ASN A 285 -6.05 -18.63 -1.80
N ILE A 286 -6.68 -18.25 -2.91
CA ILE A 286 -8.13 -18.15 -3.05
C ILE A 286 -8.66 -19.48 -3.56
N PHE A 287 -9.47 -20.16 -2.76
CA PHE A 287 -10.10 -21.42 -3.15
C PHE A 287 -11.61 -21.25 -3.33
N GLU A 288 -12.19 -22.06 -4.21
CA GLU A 288 -13.64 -22.14 -4.36
C GLU A 288 -14.27 -22.61 -3.06
N VAL A 289 -15.35 -21.97 -2.67
CA VAL A 289 -16.02 -22.24 -1.40
C VAL A 289 -17.53 -22.31 -1.56
N PRO A 290 -18.25 -23.12 -0.75
CA PRO A 290 -19.70 -23.15 -0.78
C PRO A 290 -20.31 -21.79 -0.43
N LEU A 291 -21.43 -21.46 -1.08
CA LEU A 291 -22.24 -20.30 -0.74
C LEU A 291 -22.79 -20.42 0.70
N LEU A 292 -22.97 -19.28 1.37
CA LEU A 292 -23.64 -19.24 2.66
C LEU A 292 -25.12 -18.90 2.49
N ASP A 293 -26.00 -19.89 2.68
CA ASP A 293 -27.43 -19.68 2.62
C ASP A 293 -27.99 -19.24 3.99
N LEU A 294 -28.50 -18.01 4.01
CA LEU A 294 -29.18 -17.35 5.13
C LEU A 294 -30.67 -17.11 4.84
N THR A 295 -31.23 -17.64 3.76
CA THR A 295 -32.65 -17.46 3.38
C THR A 295 -33.63 -17.93 4.44
N ASP A 296 -33.22 -18.82 5.35
CA ASP A 296 -34.02 -19.29 6.50
C ASP A 296 -33.59 -18.72 7.85
N ASN A 297 -32.61 -17.83 7.87
CA ASN A 297 -32.07 -17.29 9.12
C ASN A 297 -32.92 -16.12 9.63
N GLU A 298 -33.57 -16.29 10.79
CA GLU A 298 -34.42 -15.24 11.40
C GLU A 298 -33.67 -13.94 11.69
N ASN A 299 -32.33 -13.97 11.86
CA ASN A 299 -31.56 -12.75 12.08
C ASN A 299 -31.41 -11.88 10.82
N PHE A 300 -31.69 -12.45 9.63
CA PHE A 300 -31.56 -11.80 8.32
C PHE A 300 -32.90 -11.75 7.57
N LYS A 301 -34.01 -11.61 8.29
CA LYS A 301 -35.37 -11.56 7.73
C LYS A 301 -36.17 -10.38 8.26
N ILE A 302 -37.15 -9.95 7.49
CA ILE A 302 -38.29 -9.13 7.91
C ILE A 302 -39.51 -10.02 7.78
N ILE A 303 -40.15 -10.32 8.91
CA ILE A 303 -41.37 -11.15 8.94
C ILE A 303 -42.55 -10.32 9.44
N LYS A 304 -43.76 -10.68 9.02
CA LYS A 304 -44.98 -10.08 9.55
C LYS A 304 -45.34 -10.70 10.90
N ASP A 305 -45.59 -9.87 11.91
CA ASP A 305 -46.18 -10.33 13.17
C ASP A 305 -47.68 -10.64 13.01
N ASN A 306 -48.32 -11.12 14.08
CA ASN A 306 -49.75 -11.48 14.08
C ASN A 306 -50.69 -10.27 13.85
N PHE A 307 -50.16 -9.05 13.90
CA PHE A 307 -50.89 -7.80 13.65
C PHE A 307 -50.55 -7.19 12.27
N GLY A 308 -49.70 -7.85 11.48
CA GLY A 308 -49.28 -7.38 10.16
C GLY A 308 -48.14 -6.35 10.18
N HIS A 309 -47.49 -6.13 11.32
CA HIS A 309 -46.34 -5.24 11.44
C HIS A 309 -45.04 -5.95 11.05
N ASP A 310 -44.09 -5.20 10.50
CA ASP A 310 -42.75 -5.72 10.18
C ASP A 310 -41.96 -5.98 11.47
N LYS A 311 -41.50 -7.22 11.64
CA LYS A 311 -40.55 -7.65 12.67
C LYS A 311 -39.21 -7.92 12.00
N TYR A 312 -38.22 -7.15 12.38
CA TYR A 312 -36.89 -7.16 11.80
C TYR A 312 -35.99 -8.14 12.54
N GLY A 313 -35.21 -8.89 11.76
CA GLY A 313 -34.14 -9.74 12.24
C GLY A 313 -33.05 -8.90 12.90
N LYS A 314 -32.28 -9.54 13.80
CA LYS A 314 -31.25 -8.87 14.60
C LYS A 314 -30.26 -8.04 13.77
N TYR A 315 -29.92 -8.49 12.56
CA TYR A 315 -28.93 -7.86 11.69
C TYR A 315 -29.56 -7.16 10.49
N ILE A 316 -30.85 -6.79 10.58
CA ILE A 316 -31.56 -6.03 9.55
C ILE A 316 -31.87 -4.63 10.04
N CYS A 317 -31.60 -3.63 9.20
CA CYS A 317 -31.89 -2.24 9.50
C CYS A 317 -33.40 -1.98 9.51
N HIS A 318 -33.86 -1.33 10.57
CA HIS A 318 -35.21 -0.79 10.71
C HIS A 318 -35.14 0.74 10.76
N ASN A 319 -35.60 1.41 9.71
CA ASN A 319 -35.74 2.86 9.67
C ASN A 319 -37.02 3.30 10.39
N THR A 320 -36.86 3.89 11.58
CA THR A 320 -37.97 4.43 12.37
C THR A 320 -38.24 5.92 12.11
N ALA A 321 -37.53 6.57 11.17
CA ALA A 321 -37.60 8.02 10.94
C ALA A 321 -38.43 8.37 9.69
N ALA A 322 -39.35 9.34 9.84
CA ALA A 322 -40.32 9.72 8.81
C ALA A 322 -39.78 10.61 7.68
N THR A 323 -38.55 11.12 7.75
CA THR A 323 -38.11 12.27 6.93
C THR A 323 -36.78 12.11 6.21
N VAL A 324 -36.22 10.91 6.07
CA VAL A 324 -34.94 10.76 5.37
C VAL A 324 -34.94 9.60 4.39
N LYS A 325 -34.05 9.68 3.40
CA LYS A 325 -33.93 8.82 2.21
C LYS A 325 -33.41 7.40 2.53
N TRP A 326 -33.94 6.75 3.57
CA TRP A 326 -33.50 5.42 4.00
C TRP A 326 -34.36 4.33 3.37
N THR A 327 -33.76 3.20 3.04
CA THR A 327 -34.47 1.96 2.72
C THR A 327 -34.33 0.96 3.86
N ASP A 328 -35.47 0.52 4.40
CA ASP A 328 -35.52 -0.65 5.28
C ASP A 328 -34.93 -1.89 4.59
N GLY A 329 -34.29 -2.77 5.35
CA GLY A 329 -33.83 -4.06 4.84
C GLY A 329 -32.34 -4.15 4.50
N GLY A 330 -31.56 -3.07 4.63
CA GLY A 330 -30.09 -3.15 4.58
C GLY A 330 -29.50 -3.95 5.75
N ILE A 331 -28.27 -4.41 5.61
CA ILE A 331 -27.57 -5.17 6.66
C ILE A 331 -27.17 -4.22 7.79
N PHE A 332 -27.68 -4.49 8.99
CA PHE A 332 -27.39 -3.73 10.20
C PHE A 332 -26.23 -4.35 10.97
N HIS A 333 -25.10 -3.67 10.91
CA HIS A 333 -24.00 -3.78 11.83
C HIS A 333 -23.75 -2.36 12.36
N THR A 334 -23.69 -2.19 13.67
CA THR A 334 -23.31 -0.89 14.26
C THR A 334 -21.98 -1.05 14.96
N HIS A 335 -21.26 0.05 15.18
CA HIS A 335 -19.98 0.08 15.89
C HIS A 335 -19.99 -0.57 17.31
N GLY A 336 -21.16 -0.95 17.85
CA GLY A 336 -21.28 -1.72 19.11
C GLY A 336 -21.59 -3.20 18.94
N TYR A 337 -21.72 -3.70 17.70
CA TYR A 337 -22.19 -5.03 17.34
C TYR A 337 -21.38 -5.59 16.15
N THR A 338 -20.08 -5.87 16.39
CA THR A 338 -19.23 -6.72 15.52
C THR A 338 -19.65 -8.20 15.57
N ASP A 339 -20.71 -8.50 16.32
CA ASP A 339 -21.24 -9.84 16.49
C ASP A 339 -21.89 -10.39 15.21
N CYS A 340 -22.23 -9.55 14.23
CA CYS A 340 -22.70 -10.00 12.92
C CYS A 340 -21.58 -10.74 12.18
N GLN A 341 -20.38 -10.14 12.04
CA GLN A 341 -19.22 -10.77 11.41
C GLN A 341 -18.86 -12.08 12.11
N ASP A 342 -18.80 -12.09 13.45
CA ASP A 342 -18.52 -13.29 14.23
C ASP A 342 -19.61 -14.36 14.07
N TYR A 343 -20.88 -13.96 14.07
CA TYR A 343 -22.01 -14.88 13.89
C TYR A 343 -21.97 -15.56 12.53
N VAL A 344 -21.79 -14.77 11.46
CA VAL A 344 -21.76 -15.27 10.08
C VAL A 344 -20.54 -16.16 9.87
N LYS A 345 -19.36 -15.77 10.38
CA LYS A 345 -18.15 -16.60 10.31
C LYS A 345 -18.29 -17.92 11.06
N LYS A 346 -18.79 -17.89 12.29
CA LYS A 346 -19.04 -19.11 13.08
C LYS A 346 -20.04 -20.03 12.40
N LEU A 347 -21.13 -19.47 11.87
CA LEU A 347 -22.13 -20.23 11.11
C LEU A 347 -21.51 -20.87 9.88
N TYR A 348 -20.72 -20.10 9.12
CA TYR A 348 -20.06 -20.57 7.91
C TYR A 348 -19.09 -21.73 8.18
N ILE A 349 -18.19 -21.56 9.15
CA ILE A 349 -17.20 -22.58 9.51
C ILE A 349 -17.88 -23.83 10.04
N SER A 350 -18.94 -23.70 10.87
CA SER A 350 -19.66 -24.86 11.39
C SER A 350 -20.38 -25.66 10.29
N LYS A 351 -21.03 -24.98 9.33
CA LYS A 351 -21.70 -25.62 8.20
C LYS A 351 -20.73 -26.28 7.22
N ASN A 352 -19.55 -25.70 7.02
CA ASN A 352 -18.58 -26.11 5.98
C ASN A 352 -17.29 -26.72 6.54
N ARG A 353 -17.31 -27.17 7.80
CA ARG A 353 -16.12 -27.60 8.53
C ARG A 353 -15.30 -28.66 7.79
N ASP A 354 -15.96 -29.73 7.34
CA ASP A 354 -15.26 -30.86 6.71
C ASP A 354 -14.72 -30.48 5.34
N PHE A 355 -15.45 -29.65 4.59
CA PHE A 355 -14.98 -29.08 3.33
C PHE A 355 -13.71 -28.26 3.54
N LEU A 356 -13.75 -27.27 4.44
CA LEU A 356 -12.61 -26.38 4.71
C LEU A 356 -11.40 -27.15 5.25
N LYS A 357 -11.62 -28.13 6.12
CA LYS A 357 -10.57 -29.04 6.60
C LYS A 357 -9.92 -29.80 5.46
N ASN A 358 -10.72 -30.42 4.59
CA ASN A 358 -10.18 -31.22 3.49
C ASN A 358 -9.42 -30.36 2.48
N THR A 359 -9.88 -29.14 2.21
CA THR A 359 -9.20 -28.19 1.33
C THR A 359 -7.85 -27.77 1.90
N LEU A 360 -7.78 -27.41 3.18
CA LEU A 360 -6.52 -26.98 3.80
C LEU A 360 -5.59 -28.14 4.16
N TYR A 361 -6.11 -29.32 4.50
CA TYR A 361 -5.29 -30.49 4.86
C TYR A 361 -4.44 -30.97 3.69
N LYS A 362 -4.97 -30.89 2.46
CA LYS A 362 -4.18 -31.16 1.25
C LYS A 362 -2.93 -30.28 1.14
N ASN A 363 -2.97 -29.10 1.76
CA ASN A 363 -1.96 -28.07 1.67
C ASN A 363 -1.18 -27.87 2.98
N SER A 364 -1.50 -28.59 4.06
CA SER A 364 -0.90 -28.39 5.38
C SER A 364 -0.59 -29.71 6.10
N LYS A 365 0.53 -29.73 6.81
CA LYS A 365 0.92 -30.84 7.72
C LYS A 365 0.35 -30.67 9.13
N GLU A 366 -0.38 -29.60 9.39
CA GLU A 366 -0.87 -29.22 10.71
C GLU A 366 -2.22 -29.86 11.04
N LYS A 367 -2.53 -29.97 12.33
CA LYS A 367 -3.85 -30.39 12.81
C LYS A 367 -4.85 -29.26 12.56
N ILE A 368 -5.83 -29.51 11.69
CA ILE A 368 -6.86 -28.51 11.35
C ILE A 368 -8.11 -28.76 12.19
N ASP A 369 -8.34 -27.90 13.17
CA ASP A 369 -9.58 -27.80 13.95
C ASP A 369 -10.30 -26.47 13.71
N GLU A 370 -11.42 -26.23 14.40
CA GLU A 370 -12.22 -25.02 14.19
C GLU A 370 -11.48 -23.74 14.59
N GLN A 371 -10.65 -23.79 15.63
CA GLN A 371 -9.85 -22.63 16.02
C GLN A 371 -8.82 -22.32 14.93
N TYR A 372 -8.20 -23.35 14.37
CA TYR A 372 -7.31 -23.20 13.22
C TYR A 372 -8.01 -22.55 12.03
N LEU A 373 -9.20 -23.05 11.65
CA LEU A 373 -9.98 -22.48 10.54
C LEU A 373 -10.33 -21.00 10.80
N ASN A 374 -10.73 -20.67 12.02
CA ASN A 374 -11.06 -19.30 12.40
C ASN A 374 -9.85 -18.36 12.28
N ASN A 375 -8.66 -18.81 12.67
CA ASN A 375 -7.47 -17.97 12.73
C ASN A 375 -6.71 -17.88 11.40
N ASN A 376 -6.75 -18.94 10.58
CA ASN A 376 -5.89 -19.07 9.41
C ASN A 376 -6.61 -18.89 8.07
N ILE A 377 -7.93 -18.65 8.07
CA ILE A 377 -8.69 -18.31 6.87
C ILE A 377 -9.21 -16.88 6.99
N PHE A 378 -8.77 -16.04 6.07
CA PHE A 378 -9.40 -14.75 5.84
C PHE A 378 -10.73 -14.98 5.12
N THR A 379 -11.83 -14.63 5.76
CA THR A 379 -13.18 -14.88 5.23
C THR A 379 -13.86 -13.58 4.86
N VAL A 380 -14.28 -13.46 3.61
CA VAL A 380 -15.02 -12.29 3.12
C VAL A 380 -16.43 -12.73 2.74
N PHE A 381 -17.44 -12.07 3.29
CA PHE A 381 -18.85 -12.36 3.03
C PHE A 381 -19.45 -11.29 2.14
N ALA A 382 -19.82 -11.62 0.91
CA ALA A 382 -20.46 -10.70 0.00
C ALA A 382 -21.99 -10.81 0.08
N PHE A 383 -22.62 -9.71 0.49
CA PHE A 383 -24.07 -9.50 0.47
C PHE A 383 -24.46 -8.72 -0.78
N GLN A 384 -25.69 -8.92 -1.27
CA GLN A 384 -26.22 -8.11 -2.37
C GLN A 384 -26.82 -6.79 -1.84
N GLU A 385 -27.18 -6.77 -0.57
CA GLU A 385 -27.76 -5.63 0.11
C GLU A 385 -26.71 -4.56 0.41
N ASP A 386 -27.19 -3.34 0.63
CA ASP A 386 -26.39 -2.26 1.19
C ASP A 386 -26.22 -2.41 2.71
N SER A 387 -25.28 -1.66 3.28
CA SER A 387 -25.04 -1.61 4.72
C SER A 387 -25.77 -0.45 5.39
N PHE A 388 -26.02 -0.55 6.69
CA PHE A 388 -26.60 0.53 7.51
C PHE A 388 -25.69 1.76 7.63
N LEU A 389 -24.36 1.60 7.62
CA LEU A 389 -23.41 2.70 7.86
C LEU A 389 -23.41 3.78 6.76
N THR A 390 -24.05 3.48 5.64
CA THR A 390 -24.35 4.35 4.50
C THR A 390 -24.95 5.74 4.84
N TYR A 391 -25.42 5.97 6.06
CA TYR A 391 -26.24 7.16 6.38
C TYR A 391 -25.99 7.83 7.75
N ARG A 392 -24.90 7.51 8.46
CA ARG A 392 -24.72 7.99 9.85
C ARG A 392 -24.21 9.44 9.99
N SER A 393 -23.84 10.12 8.91
CA SER A 393 -23.25 11.45 9.02
C SER A 393 -24.21 12.57 8.62
N THR A 394 -24.62 13.36 9.60
CA THR A 394 -25.27 14.66 9.37
C THR A 394 -24.31 15.74 8.85
N THR A 395 -22.99 15.46 8.88
CA THR A 395 -21.92 16.32 8.37
C THR A 395 -21.54 16.01 6.92
N PHE A 396 -21.71 14.77 6.46
CA PHE A 396 -21.52 14.38 5.06
C PHE A 396 -22.86 14.48 4.33
N ARG A 397 -23.01 15.49 3.48
CA ARG A 397 -24.15 15.59 2.54
C ARG A 397 -24.12 14.53 1.44
N ASP A 398 -23.20 13.57 1.52
CA ASP A 398 -22.94 12.53 0.53
C ASP A 398 -23.53 11.21 1.02
N ASN A 399 -24.68 10.83 0.47
CA ASN A 399 -25.36 9.56 0.73
C ASN A 399 -24.59 8.41 0.07
N LYS A 400 -23.44 8.01 0.60
CA LYS A 400 -22.62 6.92 0.02
C LYS A 400 -22.66 5.67 0.87
N ALA A 401 -22.90 4.54 0.21
CA ALA A 401 -22.89 3.25 0.85
C ALA A 401 -21.50 2.86 1.31
N THR A 402 -21.42 2.30 2.52
CA THR A 402 -20.23 1.59 2.97
C THR A 402 -20.21 0.25 2.25
N GLU A 403 -19.36 0.13 1.23
CA GLU A 403 -19.26 -1.04 0.33
C GLU A 403 -18.50 -2.21 0.96
N GLY A 404 -17.83 -1.99 2.08
CA GLY A 404 -17.09 -2.99 2.81
C GLY A 404 -16.88 -2.59 4.26
N GLU A 405 -16.72 -3.58 5.12
CA GLU A 405 -16.23 -3.40 6.49
C GLU A 405 -15.52 -4.67 6.97
N VAL A 406 -14.28 -4.50 7.43
CA VAL A 406 -13.60 -5.49 8.26
C VAL A 406 -14.11 -5.45 9.71
N LYS A 407 -14.15 -6.62 10.37
CA LYS A 407 -14.53 -6.72 11.79
C LYS A 407 -13.76 -5.77 12.70
N ASP A 408 -12.43 -5.74 12.53
CA ASP A 408 -11.50 -4.84 13.17
C ASP A 408 -10.17 -4.89 12.40
N ILE A 409 -9.31 -3.90 12.61
CA ILE A 409 -8.00 -3.85 11.96
C ILE A 409 -7.11 -4.97 12.52
N GLY A 410 -6.64 -5.84 11.63
CA GLY A 410 -5.89 -7.06 11.98
C GLY A 410 -6.77 -8.30 12.22
N GLU A 411 -8.09 -8.18 12.08
CA GLU A 411 -9.00 -9.33 12.09
C GLU A 411 -9.24 -9.87 10.68
N ASN A 412 -9.41 -11.18 10.56
CA ASN A 412 -9.45 -11.88 9.28
C ASN A 412 -10.88 -12.14 8.76
N THR A 413 -11.79 -11.19 9.02
CA THR A 413 -13.20 -11.31 8.62
C THR A 413 -13.70 -9.98 8.11
N ALA A 414 -14.22 -9.96 6.88
CA ALA A 414 -14.82 -8.79 6.27
C ALA A 414 -16.20 -9.11 5.69
N MET A 415 -17.02 -8.08 5.55
CA MET A 415 -18.27 -8.10 4.82
C MET A 415 -18.19 -7.09 3.68
N LEU A 416 -18.73 -7.47 2.52
CA LEU A 416 -18.88 -6.58 1.37
C LEU A 416 -20.37 -6.41 1.07
N PHE A 417 -20.72 -5.20 0.67
CA PHE A 417 -22.09 -4.75 0.41
C PHE A 417 -22.14 -4.08 -0.95
N ASN A 418 -23.31 -4.06 -1.60
CA ASN A 418 -23.44 -3.30 -2.83
C ASN A 418 -23.65 -1.81 -2.54
N SER A 419 -23.34 -0.98 -3.54
CA SER A 419 -23.62 0.45 -3.44
C SER A 419 -25.12 0.70 -3.38
N LEU A 420 -25.49 1.85 -2.83
CA LEU A 420 -26.89 2.25 -2.72
C LEU A 420 -27.60 2.21 -4.08
N HIS A 421 -28.75 1.52 -4.14
CA HIS A 421 -29.56 1.32 -5.35
C HIS A 421 -28.79 0.69 -6.53
N SER A 422 -27.71 -0.03 -6.25
CA SER A 422 -26.91 -0.74 -7.24
C SER A 422 -26.96 -2.25 -7.00
N THR A 423 -26.82 -3.02 -8.08
CA THR A 423 -26.66 -4.47 -8.01
C THR A 423 -25.21 -4.91 -7.82
N LYS A 424 -24.28 -3.94 -7.75
CA LYS A 424 -22.84 -4.16 -7.58
C LYS A 424 -22.20 -3.01 -6.79
N ARG A 425 -21.00 -3.25 -6.28
CA ARG A 425 -20.10 -2.18 -5.78
C ARG A 425 -19.67 -1.25 -6.92
N GLN A 426 -19.40 0.01 -6.58
CA GLN A 426 -18.90 1.01 -7.52
C GLN A 426 -17.38 0.99 -7.59
N ASP A 427 -16.72 0.54 -6.52
CA ASP A 427 -15.26 0.50 -6.45
C ASP A 427 -14.73 -0.93 -6.38
N GLU A 428 -13.96 -1.31 -7.41
CA GLU A 428 -13.29 -2.61 -7.52
C GLU A 428 -12.20 -2.81 -6.44
N THR A 429 -11.80 -1.73 -5.77
CA THR A 429 -10.79 -1.77 -4.71
C THR A 429 -11.36 -2.04 -3.31
N SER A 430 -12.69 -2.07 -3.15
CA SER A 430 -13.34 -2.30 -1.85
C SER A 430 -12.92 -3.63 -1.22
N LEU A 431 -12.85 -4.73 -1.98
CA LEU A 431 -12.33 -6.01 -1.47
C LEU A 431 -10.89 -5.89 -0.96
N ALA A 432 -10.00 -5.30 -1.77
CA ALA A 432 -8.60 -5.14 -1.39
C ALA A 432 -8.43 -4.25 -0.15
N HIS A 433 -9.22 -3.17 -0.07
CA HIS A 433 -9.24 -2.23 1.06
C HIS A 433 -9.58 -2.93 2.38
N GLU A 434 -10.69 -3.67 2.44
CA GLU A 434 -11.09 -4.39 3.65
C GLU A 434 -10.11 -5.50 4.02
N VAL A 435 -9.54 -6.20 3.02
CA VAL A 435 -8.51 -7.21 3.27
C VAL A 435 -7.25 -6.57 3.85
N LEU A 436 -6.83 -5.41 3.36
CA LEU A 436 -5.67 -4.70 3.88
C LEU A 436 -5.89 -4.25 5.33
N HIS A 437 -7.08 -3.78 5.68
CA HIS A 437 -7.44 -3.54 7.08
C HIS A 437 -7.35 -4.80 7.92
N GLY A 438 -7.88 -5.92 7.44
CA GLY A 438 -7.77 -7.19 8.16
C GLY A 438 -6.35 -7.75 8.25
N LEU A 439 -5.44 -7.28 7.40
CA LEU A 439 -3.99 -7.53 7.51
C LEU A 439 -3.27 -6.51 8.41
N GLY A 440 -4.01 -5.59 9.03
CA GLY A 440 -3.51 -4.66 10.05
C GLY A 440 -3.17 -3.27 9.53
N VAL A 441 -3.41 -2.98 8.24
CA VAL A 441 -3.08 -1.69 7.62
C VAL A 441 -4.18 -0.67 7.98
N TYR A 442 -3.79 0.51 8.43
CA TYR A 442 -4.71 1.59 8.78
C TYR A 442 -4.93 2.52 7.58
N HIS A 443 -5.99 3.32 7.64
CA HIS A 443 -6.18 4.43 6.73
C HIS A 443 -4.98 5.37 6.71
N THR A 444 -4.79 6.00 5.56
CA THR A 444 -3.74 6.99 5.35
C THR A 444 -4.19 8.41 5.70
N HIS A 445 -5.37 8.58 6.30
CA HIS A 445 -5.93 9.86 6.73
C HIS A 445 -6.38 9.76 8.20
N ILE A 446 -6.81 10.87 8.80
CA ILE A 446 -7.18 10.92 10.22
C ILE A 446 -8.63 10.42 10.38
N ASP A 447 -8.80 9.20 10.88
CA ASP A 447 -10.11 8.70 11.36
C ASP A 447 -10.40 9.15 12.80
N GLU A 448 -9.35 9.20 13.62
CA GLU A 448 -9.42 9.50 15.06
C GLU A 448 -8.37 10.56 15.43
N ASP A 449 -8.78 11.54 16.24
CA ASP A 449 -7.92 12.59 16.77
C ASP A 449 -7.99 12.60 18.31
N PRO A 450 -6.91 12.24 19.04
CA PRO A 450 -5.57 11.91 18.55
C PRO A 450 -5.46 10.53 17.86
N ILE A 451 -4.49 10.40 16.97
CA ILE A 451 -4.17 9.16 16.24
C ILE A 451 -3.82 8.07 17.26
N PRO A 452 -4.51 6.90 17.22
CA PRO A 452 -4.51 5.96 18.35
C PRO A 452 -3.33 4.99 18.35
N THR A 453 -2.60 4.84 17.23
CA THR A 453 -1.61 3.77 17.05
C THR A 453 -0.33 4.22 16.35
N PRO A 454 0.86 3.72 16.77
CA PRO A 454 2.12 3.97 16.06
C PRO A 454 2.17 3.39 14.65
N ARG A 455 1.24 2.50 14.29
CA ARG A 455 1.12 1.95 12.94
C ARG A 455 0.69 3.00 11.91
N ILE A 456 0.12 4.13 12.33
CA ILE A 456 -0.17 5.27 11.47
C ILE A 456 1.03 6.23 11.52
N LEU A 457 2.00 5.98 10.65
CA LEU A 457 3.25 6.75 10.61
C LEU A 457 3.03 8.19 10.12
N CYS A 458 2.15 8.36 9.15
CA CYS A 458 1.77 9.66 8.62
C CYS A 458 0.34 9.62 8.12
N THR A 459 -0.32 10.77 8.14
CA THR A 459 -1.64 10.96 7.55
C THR A 459 -1.58 12.04 6.48
N PHE A 460 -2.36 11.82 5.45
CA PHE A 460 -2.53 12.66 4.29
C PHE A 460 -3.93 13.28 4.32
N GLU A 461 -4.15 14.28 3.49
CA GLU A 461 -5.48 14.80 3.23
C GLU A 461 -6.37 13.67 2.69
N GLU A 462 -7.59 13.59 3.19
CA GLU A 462 -8.55 12.60 2.71
C GLU A 462 -8.75 12.77 1.19
N LYS A 463 -8.75 11.67 0.43
CA LYS A 463 -8.94 11.65 -1.03
C LYS A 463 -7.82 12.33 -1.84
N SER A 464 -6.63 12.48 -1.27
CA SER A 464 -5.49 13.12 -1.95
C SER A 464 -4.41 12.16 -2.46
N THR A 465 -4.60 10.83 -2.34
CA THR A 465 -3.58 9.83 -2.70
C THR A 465 -4.19 8.69 -3.51
N ASP A 466 -3.36 8.03 -4.31
CA ASP A 466 -3.63 6.78 -5.03
C ASP A 466 -3.47 5.54 -4.14
N ASN A 467 -3.41 5.71 -2.81
CA ASN A 467 -3.22 4.61 -1.89
C ASN A 467 -4.50 3.79 -1.71
N TYR A 468 -4.39 2.46 -1.65
CA TYR A 468 -5.55 1.59 -1.38
C TYR A 468 -6.31 1.96 -0.11
N LEU A 469 -5.63 2.50 0.91
CA LEU A 469 -6.20 2.89 2.20
C LEU A 469 -6.60 4.38 2.27
N SER A 470 -6.70 5.06 1.13
CA SER A 470 -7.37 6.35 1.01
C SER A 470 -8.84 6.15 0.62
N TYR A 471 -9.72 7.07 1.03
CA TYR A 471 -11.05 7.16 0.43
C TYR A 471 -10.98 7.79 -0.96
N ARG A 472 -11.97 7.45 -1.79
CA ARG A 472 -12.15 8.00 -3.14
C ARG A 472 -13.13 9.17 -3.09
N ALA A 473 -12.81 10.28 -3.75
CA ALA A 473 -13.77 11.36 -3.91
C ALA A 473 -14.71 10.96 -5.05
N VAL A 474 -16.02 11.07 -4.82
CA VAL A 474 -17.02 10.92 -5.90
C VAL A 474 -17.93 12.12 -5.76
N GLU A 475 -17.98 12.94 -6.79
CA GLU A 475 -18.83 14.11 -6.86
C GLU A 475 -20.31 13.71 -6.90
N PRO A 476 -21.24 14.62 -6.54
CA PRO A 476 -22.67 14.34 -6.56
C PRO A 476 -23.24 13.92 -7.92
N ASP A 477 -22.53 14.20 -9.02
CA ASP A 477 -22.87 13.80 -10.38
C ASP A 477 -22.33 12.40 -10.78
N GLY A 478 -21.67 11.70 -9.83
CA GLY A 478 -21.06 10.39 -10.04
C GLY A 478 -19.65 10.44 -10.62
N MET A 479 -19.08 11.64 -10.84
CA MET A 479 -17.70 11.76 -11.31
C MET A 479 -16.74 11.43 -10.18
N VAL A 480 -15.83 10.50 -10.45
CA VAL A 480 -14.76 10.19 -9.50
C VAL A 480 -13.68 11.28 -9.56
N GLN A 481 -13.33 11.83 -8.40
CA GLN A 481 -12.13 12.63 -8.19
C GLN A 481 -11.04 11.81 -7.47
N GLY A 482 -9.79 12.03 -7.88
CA GLY A 482 -8.62 11.31 -7.37
C GLY A 482 -8.03 10.35 -8.40
N GLU A 483 -6.77 9.96 -8.17
CA GLU A 483 -6.11 8.90 -8.94
C GLU A 483 -6.71 7.53 -8.59
N GLU A 484 -6.59 6.55 -9.49
CA GLU A 484 -7.01 5.17 -9.21
C GLU A 484 -6.23 4.63 -8.01
N ARG A 485 -6.90 3.88 -7.12
CA ARG A 485 -6.28 3.35 -5.90
C ARG A 485 -5.46 2.12 -6.26
N GLU A 486 -4.15 2.29 -6.35
CA GLU A 486 -3.25 1.31 -6.96
C GLU A 486 -1.98 1.08 -6.14
N THR A 487 -1.68 1.90 -5.15
CA THR A 487 -0.38 1.86 -4.46
C THR A 487 -0.48 1.58 -2.96
N LEU A 488 0.58 0.99 -2.42
CA LEU A 488 0.88 0.92 -1.00
C LEU A 488 2.32 1.42 -0.81
N TRP A 489 2.58 2.02 0.34
CA TRP A 489 3.94 2.36 0.74
C TRP A 489 4.64 1.16 1.40
N ARG A 490 5.96 1.18 1.40
CA ARG A 490 6.80 0.12 1.95
C ARG A 490 6.44 -0.20 3.41
N TRP A 491 6.16 0.82 4.22
CA TRP A 491 5.79 0.60 5.61
C TRP A 491 4.44 -0.13 5.74
N GLN A 492 3.49 0.05 4.81
CA GLN A 492 2.24 -0.71 4.76
C GLN A 492 2.49 -2.16 4.30
N TRP A 493 3.42 -2.38 3.36
CA TRP A 493 3.82 -3.73 2.96
C TRP A 493 4.30 -4.55 4.17
N LYS A 494 5.14 -3.93 5.02
CA LYS A 494 5.64 -4.54 6.26
C LYS A 494 4.53 -4.82 7.28
N ILE A 495 3.53 -3.95 7.39
CA ILE A 495 2.38 -4.18 8.28
C ILE A 495 1.58 -5.40 7.79
N ALA A 496 1.25 -5.45 6.50
CA ALA A 496 0.49 -6.57 5.91
C ALA A 496 1.28 -7.90 5.95
N ASN A 497 2.60 -7.81 5.73
CA ASN A 497 3.53 -8.92 5.75
C ASN A 497 4.73 -8.66 6.68
N ILE A 498 4.58 -9.09 7.93
CA ILE A 498 5.60 -8.93 8.97
C ILE A 498 6.93 -9.65 8.65
N ASN A 499 6.95 -10.58 7.69
CA ASN A 499 8.16 -11.29 7.28
C ASN A 499 9.10 -10.42 6.44
N ILE A 500 8.61 -9.31 5.86
CA ILE A 500 9.49 -8.33 5.18
C ILE A 500 10.48 -7.78 6.22
N PRO A 501 11.79 -7.79 5.98
CA PRO A 501 12.75 -7.28 6.96
C PRO A 501 12.55 -5.79 7.26
N GLU A 502 12.80 -5.41 8.51
CA GLU A 502 13.00 -3.99 8.85
C GLU A 502 14.26 -3.48 8.14
N ILE A 503 14.23 -2.22 7.74
CA ILE A 503 15.40 -1.50 7.25
C ILE A 503 15.80 -0.50 8.34
N GLU A 504 17.09 -0.17 8.41
CA GLU A 504 17.67 0.72 9.45
C GLU A 504 16.90 2.05 9.63
N ASN A 505 16.27 2.51 8.55
CA ASN A 505 15.50 3.75 8.45
C ASN A 505 14.02 3.61 8.87
N ASP A 506 13.56 2.42 9.26
CA ASP A 506 12.19 2.25 9.73
C ASP A 506 12.00 2.96 11.09
N PRO A 507 10.92 3.75 11.26
CA PRO A 507 10.60 4.36 12.54
C PRO A 507 10.40 3.27 13.61
N LYS A 508 11.18 3.34 14.68
CA LYS A 508 11.12 2.40 15.82
C LYS A 508 9.96 2.68 16.76
#